data_AF-A0AAW7AK59-F1
#
_entry.id   AF-A0AAW7AK59-F1
#
_cell.length_a   1.000
_cell.length_b   1.000
_cell.length_c   1.000
_cell.angle_alpha   90.00
_cell.angle_beta   90.00
_cell.angle_gamma   90.00
#
_symmetry.space_group_name_H-M   'P 1'
#
loop_
_entity.id
_entity.type
_entity.pdbx_description
1 polymer ?
#
loop_
_entity_poly.entity_id
_entity_poly.type
_entity_poly.pdbx_seq_one_letter_code
_entity_poly.pdbx_strand_id
1 'polypeptide(L)' 'MTNTNEQMILEIRERLNLVNQSLIDPDKYEEADKQEISEIHEYVTSKASFTPSEAAAIADALGQIRK' A
#
# COMPACT_ATOMS: atom_id res chain seq x y z
N MET A 1 5.18 -9.84 16.24
CA MET A 1 5.93 -9.72 14.97
C MET A 1 5.74 -8.29 14.50
N THR A 2 6.81 -7.55 14.25
CA THR A 2 6.71 -6.16 13.77
C THR A 2 6.57 -6.22 12.26
N ASN A 3 5.42 -5.82 11.71
CA ASN A 3 5.25 -5.79 10.26
C ASN A 3 6.30 -4.85 9.64
N THR A 4 7.03 -5.32 8.63
CA THR A 4 7.95 -4.51 7.84
C THR A 4 7.17 -3.69 6.80
N ASN A 5 7.80 -2.65 6.25
CA ASN A 5 7.19 -1.86 5.18
C ASN A 5 6.77 -2.73 4.00
N GLU A 6 7.65 -3.65 3.61
CA GLU A 6 7.41 -4.65 2.57
C GLU A 6 6.13 -5.46 2.83
N GLN A 7 5.96 -5.99 4.05
CA GLN A 7 4.78 -6.77 4.43
C GLN A 7 3.49 -5.94 4.37
N MET A 8 3.53 -4.71 4.87
CA MET A 8 2.35 -3.81 4.82
C MET A 8 1.97 -3.49 3.38
N ILE A 9 2.95 -3.25 2.51
CA ILE A 9 2.73 -2.97 1.08
C ILE A 9 2.15 -4.19 0.35
N LEU A 10 2.65 -5.39 0.64
CA LEU A 10 2.09 -6.63 0.09
C LEU A 10 0.62 -6.81 0.47
N GLU A 11 0.27 -6.60 1.74
CA GLU A 11 -1.11 -6.69 2.22
C GLU A 11 -2.00 -5.62 1.57
N ILE A 12 -1.52 -4.37 1.45
CA ILE A 12 -2.26 -3.32 0.75
C ILE A 12 -2.53 -3.74 -0.70
N ARG A 13 -1.51 -4.25 -1.41
CA ARG A 13 -1.64 -4.70 -2.79
C ARG A 13 -2.69 -5.79 -2.95
N GLU A 14 -2.71 -6.77 -2.05
CA GLU A 14 -3.72 -7.82 -2.05
C GLU A 14 -5.12 -7.27 -1.79
N ARG A 15 -5.29 -6.38 -0.82
CA ARG A 15 -6.60 -5.81 -0.49
C ARG A 15 -7.17 -4.90 -1.58
N LEU A 16 -6.31 -4.14 -2.26
CA LEU A 16 -6.73 -3.29 -3.35
C LEU A 16 -6.99 -4.07 -4.66
N ASN A 17 -6.62 -5.35 -4.69
CA ASN A 17 -6.73 -6.22 -5.88
C ASN A 17 -6.17 -5.52 -7.14
N LEU A 18 -5.03 -4.84 -6.97
CA LEU A 18 -4.43 -4.06 -8.05
C LEU A 18 -3.89 -5.01 -9.11
N VAL A 19 -4.57 -5.03 -10.25
CA VAL A 19 -4.20 -5.83 -11.42
C VAL A 19 -2.82 -5.42 -11.96
N ASN A 20 -2.47 -4.13 -11.82
CA ASN A 20 -1.16 -3.60 -12.15
C ASN A 20 -0.23 -3.65 -10.93
N GLN A 21 0.24 -4.86 -10.61
CA GLN A 21 1.18 -5.10 -9.51
C GLN A 21 2.50 -4.32 -9.65
N SER A 22 2.85 -3.88 -10.86
CA SER A 22 4.03 -3.07 -11.15
C SER A 22 3.97 -1.63 -10.63
N LEU A 23 2.78 -1.14 -10.25
CA LEU A 23 2.62 0.21 -9.70
C LEU A 23 3.16 0.31 -8.26
N ILE A 24 3.10 -0.80 -7.52
CA ILE A 24 3.47 -0.85 -6.10
C ILE A 24 4.43 -2.02 -5.89
N ASP A 25 5.71 -1.70 -5.97
CA ASP A 25 6.83 -2.61 -5.75
C ASP A 25 7.30 -2.49 -4.29
N PRO A 26 7.12 -3.53 -3.44
CA PRO A 26 7.49 -3.51 -2.02
C PRO A 26 8.94 -3.09 -1.75
N ASP A 27 9.87 -3.44 -2.65
CA ASP A 27 11.30 -3.13 -2.53
C ASP A 27 11.56 -1.62 -2.56
N LYS A 28 10.66 -0.83 -3.18
CA LYS A 28 10.73 0.64 -3.23
C LYS A 28 10.32 1.33 -1.92
N TYR A 29 9.91 0.56 -0.92
CA TYR A 29 9.42 1.06 0.35
C TYR A 29 10.31 0.69 1.55
N GLU A 30 11.46 0.03 1.34
CA GLU A 30 12.41 -0.26 2.43
C GLU A 30 12.84 1.00 3.18
N GLU A 31 13.13 2.07 2.45
CA GLU A 31 13.58 3.36 3.00
C GLU A 31 12.47 4.43 3.12
N ALA A 32 11.23 4.03 2.83
CA ALA A 32 10.06 4.90 2.95
C ALA A 32 9.63 5.05 4.42
N ASP A 33 8.90 6.14 4.72
CA ASP A 33 8.44 6.39 6.08
C ASP A 33 7.46 5.29 6.51
N LYS A 34 7.85 4.54 7.55
CA LYS A 34 7.05 3.47 8.10
C LYS A 34 5.70 3.97 8.62
N GLN A 35 5.66 5.19 9.16
CA GLN A 35 4.43 5.76 9.72
C GLN A 35 3.42 6.03 8.60
N GLU A 36 3.84 6.64 7.49
CA GLU A 36 2.95 6.88 6.34
C GLU A 36 2.42 5.58 5.74
N ILE A 37 3.26 4.55 5.61
CA ILE A 37 2.82 3.23 5.14
C ILE A 37 1.82 2.60 6.12
N SER A 38 2.09 2.71 7.42
CA SER A 38 1.20 2.17 8.46
C SER A 38 -0.17 2.85 8.44
N GLU A 39 -0.23 4.16 8.23
CA GLU A 39 -1.49 4.91 8.14
C GLU A 39 -2.33 4.45 6.93
N ILE A 40 -1.69 4.27 5.78
CA ILE A 40 -2.36 3.74 4.58
C ILE A 40 -2.80 2.30 4.82
N HIS A 41 -1.92 1.45 5.38
CA HIS A 41 -2.23 0.06 5.70
C HIS A 41 -3.42 -0.06 6.64
N GLU A 42 -3.48 0.75 7.69
CA GLU A 42 -4.61 0.78 8.63
C GLU A 42 -5.91 1.21 7.92
N TYR A 43 -5.84 2.21 7.04
CA TYR A 43 -6.99 2.60 6.23
C TYR A 43 -7.47 1.47 5.31
N VAL A 44 -6.55 0.83 4.58
CA VAL A 44 -6.90 -0.27 3.67
C VAL A 44 -7.44 -1.48 4.45
N THR A 45 -6.90 -1.73 5.63
CA THR A 45 -7.33 -2.85 6.48
C THR A 45 -8.66 -2.63 7.19
N SER A 46 -9.00 -1.38 7.50
CA SER A 46 -10.27 -1.00 8.13
C SER A 46 -11.50 -1.24 7.25
N LYS A 47 -11.34 -1.21 5.92
CA LYS A 47 -12.45 -1.26 4.96
C LYS A 47 -12.53 -2.61 4.25
N ALA A 48 -13.74 -3.17 4.13
CA ALA A 48 -13.95 -4.49 3.54
C ALA A 48 -13.60 -4.59 2.05
N SER A 49 -13.82 -3.52 1.27
CA SER A 49 -13.56 -3.50 -0.17
C SER A 49 -13.35 -2.09 -0.71
N PHE A 50 -12.72 -1.99 -1.88
CA PHE A 50 -12.43 -0.74 -2.57
C PHE A 50 -12.99 -0.76 -3.98
N THR A 51 -13.51 0.38 -4.42
CA THR A 51 -13.83 0.60 -5.83
C THR A 51 -12.54 0.77 -6.64
N PRO A 52 -12.55 0.55 -7.97
CA PRO A 52 -11.37 0.75 -8.81
C PRO A 52 -10.77 2.16 -8.69
N SER A 53 -11.61 3.20 -8.56
CA SER A 53 -11.16 4.58 -8.39
C SER A 53 -10.47 4.82 -7.06
N GLU A 54 -10.98 4.22 -5.97
CA GLU A 54 -10.34 4.32 -4.66
C GLU A 54 -9.01 3.57 -4.64
N ALA A 55 -8.96 2.36 -5.21
CA ALA A 55 -7.73 1.59 -5.33
C ALA A 55 -6.66 2.35 -6.13
N ALA A 56 -7.06 3.03 -7.21
CA ALA A 56 -6.16 3.88 -7.99
C ALA A 56 -5.65 5.08 -7.18
N ALA A 57 -6.52 5.75 -6.42
CA ALA A 57 -6.12 6.90 -5.59
C ALA A 57 -5.14 6.49 -4.48
N ILE A 58 -5.36 5.33 -3.84
CA ILE A 58 -4.44 4.80 -2.81
C ILE A 58 -3.10 4.39 -3.44
N ALA A 59 -3.14 3.78 -4.63
CA ALA A 59 -1.92 3.43 -5.36
C ALA A 59 -1.11 4.66 -5.75
N ASP A 60 -1.77 5.76 -6.15
CA ASP A 60 -1.10 7.02 -6.47
C ASP A 60 -0.49 7.66 -5.23
N ALA A 61 -1.22 7.66 -4.09
CA ALA A 61 -0.70 8.13 -2.81
C ALA A 61 0.56 7.34 -2.38
N LEU A 62 0.54 6.01 -2.48
CA LEU A 62 1.71 5.17 -2.23
C LEU A 62 2.86 5.48 -3.19
N GLY A 63 2.54 5.77 -4.45
CA GLY A 63 3.50 6.20 -5.46
C GLY A 63 4.21 7.52 -5.19
N GLN A 64 3.68 8.37 -4.29
CA GLN A 64 4.34 9.60 -3.82
C GLN A 64 5.32 9.36 -2.66
N ILE A 65 5.16 8.23 -1.96
CA ILE A 65 5.90 7.92 -0.71
C ILE A 65 7.12 7.02 -0.99
N ARG A 66 7.08 6.26 -2.10
CA ARG A 66 8.22 5.44 -2.55
C ARG A 66 9.46 6.30 -2.85
N LYS A 67 10.64 5.75 -2.57
CA LYS A 67 11.94 6.35 -2.90
C LYS A 67 12.57 5.76 -4.16
#